data_AF-M6UQ22-F1
#
_entry.id   AF-M6UQ22-F1
#
_cell.length_a   1.000
_cell.length_b   1.000
_cell.length_c   1.000
_cell.angle_alpha   90.00
_cell.angle_beta   90.00
_cell.angle_gamma   90.00
#
_symmetry.space_group_name_H-M   'P 1'
#
loop_
_entity.id
_entity.type
_entity.pdbx_description
1 polymer ?
#
loop_
_entity_poly.entity_id
_entity_poly.type
_entity_poly.pdbx_seq_one_letter_code
_entity_poly.pdbx_strand_id
1 'polypeptide(L)'
;MNREKMKISIYWLTTALTAANYAFASYAYLSRGPEVITGMAQLGYPMYFISLLGVWKLLGAIAITVPRFPLLKEWAYAGMFFNLTAASVSNAVAGTEMIHAIFPLIALVLVALSWALRPASRRLEGIWHL
;
A
#
# COMPACT_ATOMS: atom_id res chain seq x y z
N MET A 1 -5.62 27.28 12.30
CA MET A 1 -4.47 26.36 12.09
C MET A 1 -3.78 26.72 10.78
N ASN A 2 -2.44 26.83 10.73
CA ASN A 2 -1.70 27.15 9.50
C ASN A 2 -1.91 26.05 8.43
N ARG A 3 -2.10 26.41 7.15
CA ARG A 3 -2.32 25.47 6.03
C ARG A 3 -1.23 24.39 5.94
N GLU A 4 0.02 24.76 6.21
CA GLU A 4 1.14 23.79 6.19
C GLU A 4 1.06 22.77 7.33
N LYS A 5 0.65 23.21 8.53
CA LYS A 5 0.42 22.29 9.66
C LYS A 5 -0.71 21.31 9.35
N MET A 6 -1.78 21.79 8.69
CA MET A 6 -2.90 20.94 8.27
C MET A 6 -2.46 19.86 7.27
N LYS A 7 -1.67 20.22 6.25
CA LYS A 7 -1.13 19.25 5.28
C LYS A 7 -0.30 18.17 5.96
N ILE A 8 0.59 18.57 6.90
CA ILE A 8 1.43 17.63 7.64
C ILE A 8 0.57 16.68 8.50
N SER A 9 -0.47 17.19 9.16
CA SER A 9 -1.39 16.34 9.93
C SER A 9 -2.12 15.34 9.05
N ILE A 10 -2.65 15.76 7.90
CA ILE A 10 -3.34 14.86 6.96
C ILE A 10 -2.36 13.84 6.36
N TYR A 11 -1.13 14.27 6.04
CA TYR A 11 -0.06 13.38 5.60
C TYR A 11 0.19 12.25 6.61
N TRP A 12 0.40 12.59 7.89
CA TRP A 12 0.66 11.58 8.90
C TRP A 12 -0.55 10.69 9.18
N LEU A 13 -1.76 11.24 9.15
CA LEU A 13 -2.98 10.46 9.28
C LEU A 13 -3.10 9.41 8.15
N THR A 14 -3.00 9.85 6.89
CA THR A 14 -3.09 8.97 5.73
C THR A 14 -1.94 7.95 5.65
N THR A 15 -0.73 8.37 6.06
CA THR A 15 0.45 7.48 6.12
C THR A 15 0.29 6.44 7.22
N ALA A 16 -0.17 6.81 8.41
CA ALA A 16 -0.40 5.88 9.51
C ALA A 16 -1.48 4.86 9.17
N LEU A 17 -2.61 5.29 8.59
CA LEU A 17 -3.67 4.40 8.14
C LEU A 17 -3.17 3.44 7.04
N THR A 18 -2.42 3.95 6.06
CA THR A 18 -1.83 3.12 5.00
C THR A 18 -0.85 2.10 5.57
N ALA A 19 0.05 2.52 6.45
CA ALA A 19 1.04 1.66 7.07
C ALA A 19 0.38 0.59 7.95
N ALA A 20 -0.63 0.95 8.75
CA ALA A 20 -1.38 0.01 9.56
C ALA A 20 -2.12 -1.01 8.69
N ASN A 21 -2.78 -0.57 7.61
CA ASN A 21 -3.44 -1.46 6.66
C ASN A 21 -2.45 -2.48 6.05
N TYR A 22 -1.29 -2.01 5.59
CA TYR A 22 -0.27 -2.88 4.99
C TYR A 22 0.42 -3.80 6.02
N ALA A 23 0.65 -3.34 7.24
CA ALA A 23 1.19 -4.16 8.32
C ALA A 23 0.22 -5.25 8.75
N PHE A 24 -1.07 -4.91 8.90
CA PHE A 24 -2.11 -5.90 9.20
C PHE A 24 -2.28 -6.91 8.06
N ALA A 25 -2.32 -6.44 6.80
CA ALA A 25 -2.37 -7.33 5.64
C ALA A 25 -1.13 -8.22 5.56
N SER A 26 0.06 -7.70 5.83
CA SER A 26 1.28 -8.51 5.93
C SER A 26 1.14 -9.60 6.99
N TYR A 27 0.66 -9.26 8.19
CA TYR A 27 0.45 -10.24 9.24
C TYR A 27 -0.50 -11.36 8.78
N ALA A 28 -1.66 -11.01 8.23
CA ALA A 28 -2.64 -11.98 7.71
C ALA A 28 -2.08 -12.88 6.60
N TYR A 29 -1.22 -12.33 5.75
CA TYR A 29 -0.58 -13.09 4.66
C TYR A 29 0.51 -14.03 5.18
N LEU A 30 1.37 -13.55 6.08
CA LEU A 30 2.45 -14.35 6.64
C LEU A 30 1.94 -15.42 7.62
N SER A 31 0.86 -15.15 8.35
CA SER A 31 0.17 -16.15 9.18
C SER A 31 -0.69 -17.11 8.37
N ARG A 32 -0.85 -16.86 7.06
CA ARG A 32 -1.69 -17.63 6.13
C ARG A 32 -3.12 -17.81 6.67
N GLY A 33 -3.76 -16.71 7.05
CA GLY A 33 -5.14 -16.72 7.54
C GLY A 33 -6.11 -17.37 6.53
N PRO A 34 -7.18 -18.07 6.99
CA PRO A 34 -8.10 -18.80 6.12
C PRO A 34 -8.69 -17.94 4.98
N GLU A 35 -9.00 -16.67 5.26
CA GLU A 35 -9.55 -15.73 4.27
C GLU A 35 -8.52 -15.42 3.17
N VAL A 36 -7.24 -15.27 3.53
CA VAL A 36 -6.16 -15.01 2.57
C VAL A 36 -5.90 -16.24 1.70
N ILE A 37 -5.84 -17.43 2.30
CA ILE A 37 -5.66 -18.68 1.54
C ILE A 37 -6.82 -18.87 0.56
N THR A 38 -8.05 -18.76 1.05
CA THR A 38 -9.25 -18.97 0.23
C THR A 38 -9.35 -17.94 -0.89
N GLY A 39 -9.14 -16.65 -0.58
CA GLY A 39 -9.16 -15.60 -1.60
C GLY A 39 -8.05 -15.77 -2.64
N MET A 40 -6.84 -16.13 -2.24
CA MET A 40 -5.73 -16.36 -3.18
C MET A 40 -5.96 -17.58 -4.07
N ALA A 41 -6.55 -18.65 -3.51
CA ALA A 41 -6.92 -19.85 -4.27
C ALA A 41 -8.04 -19.55 -5.28
N GLN A 42 -9.05 -18.77 -4.89
CA GLN A 42 -10.12 -18.32 -5.80
C GLN A 42 -9.57 -17.50 -6.97
N LEU A 43 -8.56 -16.67 -6.72
CA LEU A 43 -7.85 -15.90 -7.75
C LEU A 43 -6.85 -16.74 -8.58
N GLY A 44 -6.65 -18.01 -8.23
CA GLY A 44 -5.72 -18.91 -8.92
C GLY A 44 -4.23 -18.65 -8.62
N TYR A 45 -3.91 -17.89 -7.57
CA TYR A 45 -2.53 -17.60 -7.20
C TYR A 45 -1.87 -18.75 -6.43
N PRO A 46 -0.58 -19.06 -6.71
CA PRO A 46 0.13 -20.11 -6.00
C PRO A 46 0.48 -19.70 -4.56
N MET A 47 0.55 -20.68 -3.65
CA MET A 47 0.72 -20.44 -2.21
C MET A 47 2.00 -19.66 -1.83
N TYR A 48 3.10 -19.81 -2.59
CA TYR A 48 4.32 -19.04 -2.32
C TYR A 48 4.10 -17.52 -2.49
N PHE A 49 3.17 -17.13 -3.37
CA PHE A 49 2.85 -15.74 -3.66
C PHE A 49 2.29 -15.03 -2.42
N ILE A 50 1.56 -15.75 -1.57
CA ILE A 50 1.05 -15.22 -0.30
C ILE A 50 2.21 -14.76 0.60
N SER A 51 3.21 -15.62 0.79
CA SER A 51 4.37 -15.31 1.63
C SER A 51 5.22 -14.20 1.03
N LEU A 52 5.46 -14.24 -0.28
CA LEU A 52 6.18 -13.20 -1.01
C LEU A 52 5.49 -11.83 -0.86
N LEU A 53 4.19 -11.77 -1.12
CA LEU A 53 3.42 -10.53 -1.07
C LEU A 53 3.26 -10.02 0.37
N GLY A 54 3.18 -10.93 1.37
CA GLY A 54 3.23 -10.58 2.79
C GLY A 54 4.53 -9.85 3.16
N VAL A 55 5.69 -10.39 2.78
CA VAL A 55 6.99 -9.74 3.01
C VAL A 55 7.04 -8.35 2.37
N TRP A 56 6.64 -8.23 1.10
CA TRP A 56 6.62 -6.93 0.42
C TRP A 56 5.70 -5.91 1.07
N LYS A 57 4.54 -6.34 1.58
CA LYS A 57 3.62 -5.45 2.30
C LYS A 57 4.25 -4.92 3.59
N LEU A 58 4.97 -5.77 4.35
CA LEU A 58 5.69 -5.35 5.54
C LEU A 58 6.77 -4.32 5.22
N LEU A 59 7.60 -4.62 4.23
CA LEU A 59 8.69 -3.74 3.80
C LEU A 59 8.13 -2.39 3.33
N GLY A 60 7.02 -2.39 2.59
CA GLY A 60 6.33 -1.17 2.17
C GLY A 60 5.84 -0.34 3.36
N ALA A 61 5.17 -0.96 4.34
CA ALA A 61 4.71 -0.28 5.55
C ALA A 61 5.86 0.36 6.36
N ILE A 62 6.98 -0.35 6.49
CA ILE A 62 8.18 0.16 7.15
C ILE A 62 8.75 1.33 6.34
N ALA A 63 8.92 1.18 5.02
CA ALA A 63 9.54 2.19 4.16
C ALA A 63 8.82 3.55 4.21
N ILE A 64 7.48 3.56 4.22
CA ILE A 64 6.71 4.81 4.25
C ILE A 64 6.69 5.49 5.62
N THR A 65 6.97 4.76 6.71
CA THR A 65 6.94 5.29 8.09
C THR A 65 8.32 5.75 8.57
N VAL A 66 9.39 4.99 8.32
CA VAL A 66 10.74 5.32 8.82
C VAL A 66 11.24 6.68 8.32
N PRO A 67 11.99 7.44 9.14
CA PRO A 67 12.66 8.65 8.67
C PRO A 67 13.71 8.29 7.60
N ARG A 68 14.01 9.23 6.68
CA ARG A 68 15.04 9.11 5.61
C ARG A 68 14.64 8.16 4.46
N PHE A 69 15.55 7.85 3.54
CA PHE A 69 15.33 6.98 2.36
C PHE A 69 14.18 7.40 1.40
N PRO A 70 14.28 8.56 0.75
CA PRO A 70 13.26 9.02 -0.19
C PRO A 70 13.07 8.08 -1.39
N LEU A 71 14.14 7.49 -1.92
CA LEU A 71 14.04 6.55 -3.04
C LEU A 71 13.21 5.30 -2.69
N LEU A 72 13.46 4.69 -1.53
CA LEU A 72 12.69 3.53 -1.06
C LEU A 72 11.21 3.87 -0.83
N LYS A 73 10.90 5.12 -0.47
CA LYS A 73 9.51 5.57 -0.39
C LYS A 73 8.86 5.54 -1.76
N GLU A 74 9.48 6.12 -2.78
CA GLU A 74 8.91 6.09 -4.14
C GLU A 74 8.68 4.65 -4.62
N TRP A 75 9.61 3.73 -4.35
CA TRP A 75 9.44 2.31 -4.65
C TRP A 75 8.26 1.69 -3.89
N ALA A 76 8.15 1.98 -2.60
CA ALA A 76 7.04 1.50 -1.78
C ALA A 76 5.69 2.01 -2.32
N TYR A 77 5.57 3.31 -2.61
CA TYR A 77 4.32 3.88 -3.14
C TYR A 77 3.98 3.35 -4.52
N ALA A 78 4.96 3.18 -5.42
CA ALA A 78 4.74 2.56 -6.73
C ALA A 78 4.29 1.10 -6.59
N GLY A 79 4.95 0.32 -5.74
CA GLY A 79 4.56 -1.06 -5.45
C GLY A 79 3.16 -1.17 -4.84
N MET A 80 2.79 -0.26 -3.94
CA MET A 80 1.44 -0.19 -3.38
C MET A 80 0.39 0.13 -4.45
N PHE A 81 0.69 1.06 -5.34
CA PHE A 81 -0.17 1.41 -6.48
C PHE A 81 -0.41 0.18 -7.37
N PHE A 82 0.66 -0.49 -7.81
CA PHE A 82 0.54 -1.70 -8.65
C PHE A 82 -0.20 -2.82 -7.94
N ASN A 83 0.11 -3.08 -6.67
CA ASN A 83 -0.55 -4.13 -5.90
C ASN A 83 -2.06 -3.87 -5.74
N LEU A 84 -2.47 -2.64 -5.41
CA LEU A 84 -3.89 -2.33 -5.15
C LEU A 84 -4.70 -2.32 -6.44
N THR A 85 -4.16 -1.73 -7.52
CA THR A 85 -4.81 -1.76 -8.83
C THR A 85 -4.93 -3.19 -9.37
N ALA A 86 -3.86 -3.99 -9.28
CA ALA A 86 -3.89 -5.40 -9.67
C ALA A 86 -4.89 -6.20 -8.82
N ALA A 87 -4.96 -5.96 -7.51
CA ALA A 87 -5.94 -6.61 -6.64
C ALA A 87 -7.38 -6.29 -7.07
N SER A 88 -7.69 -5.02 -7.35
CA SER A 88 -9.02 -4.63 -7.85
C SER A 88 -9.37 -5.31 -9.18
N VAL A 89 -8.45 -5.26 -10.16
CA VAL A 89 -8.67 -5.88 -11.48
C VAL A 89 -8.81 -7.40 -11.35
N SER A 90 -7.96 -8.06 -10.56
CA SER A 90 -8.01 -9.51 -10.38
C SER A 90 -9.34 -9.96 -9.78
N ASN A 91 -9.83 -9.26 -8.77
CA ASN A 91 -11.12 -9.56 -8.15
C ASN A 91 -12.30 -9.32 -9.11
N ALA A 92 -12.25 -8.25 -9.92
CA ALA A 92 -13.26 -7.96 -10.92
C ALA A 92 -13.28 -9.02 -12.04
N VAL A 93 -12.12 -9.41 -12.56
CA VAL A 93 -11.98 -10.43 -13.62
C VAL A 93 -12.38 -11.81 -13.11
N ALA A 94 -12.04 -12.16 -11.87
CA ALA A 94 -12.42 -13.43 -11.25
C ALA A 94 -13.91 -13.51 -10.87
N GLY A 95 -14.67 -12.41 -11.01
CA GLY A 95 -16.10 -12.39 -10.66
C GLY A 95 -16.37 -12.55 -9.16
N THR A 96 -15.41 -12.19 -8.30
CA THR A 96 -15.60 -12.18 -6.84
C THR A 96 -16.59 -11.08 -6.43
N GLU A 97 -17.01 -11.07 -5.15
CA GLU A 97 -17.89 -10.03 -4.63
C GLU A 97 -17.33 -8.62 -4.93
N MET A 98 -18.20 -7.72 -5.40
CA MET A 98 -17.82 -6.37 -5.83
C MET A 98 -16.99 -5.61 -4.78
N ILE A 99 -17.23 -5.91 -3.51
CA ILE A 99 -16.54 -5.31 -2.38
C ILE A 99 -15.03 -5.58 -2.40
N HIS A 100 -14.59 -6.74 -2.89
CA HIS A 100 -13.17 -7.09 -3.03
C HIS A 100 -12.47 -6.35 -4.18
N ALA A 101 -13.23 -5.86 -5.17
CA ALA A 101 -12.71 -4.97 -6.21
C ALA A 101 -12.66 -3.50 -5.74
N ILE A 102 -13.61 -3.07 -4.91
CA ILE A 102 -13.73 -1.67 -4.45
C ILE A 102 -12.76 -1.33 -3.31
N PHE A 103 -12.63 -2.19 -2.29
CA PHE A 103 -11.81 -1.88 -1.12
C PHE A 103 -10.34 -1.54 -1.45
N PRO A 104 -9.65 -2.24 -2.39
CA PRO A 104 -8.29 -1.85 -2.76
C PRO A 104 -8.22 -0.46 -3.40
N LEU A 105 -9.27 0.00 -4.11
CA LEU A 105 -9.34 1.37 -4.65
C LEU A 105 -9.48 2.41 -3.55
N ILE A 106 -10.26 2.13 -2.50
CA ILE A 106 -10.35 3.02 -1.33
C ILE A 106 -8.99 3.14 -0.64
N ALA A 107 -8.31 2.01 -0.44
CA ALA A 107 -6.95 2.01 0.10
C ALA A 107 -5.98 2.76 -0.83
N LEU A 108 -6.16 2.68 -2.15
CA LEU A 108 -5.36 3.41 -3.12
C LEU A 108 -5.51 4.93 -2.99
N VAL A 109 -6.72 5.42 -2.67
CA VAL A 109 -6.91 6.85 -2.37
C VAL A 109 -6.08 7.27 -1.15
N LEU A 110 -6.04 6.45 -0.10
CA LEU A 110 -5.19 6.74 1.08
C LEU A 110 -3.70 6.74 0.72
N VAL A 111 -3.26 5.80 -0.12
CA VAL A 111 -1.87 5.74 -0.63
C VAL A 111 -1.55 6.99 -1.44
N ALA A 112 -2.45 7.41 -2.34
CA ALA A 112 -2.29 8.59 -3.18
C ALA A 112 -2.24 9.88 -2.34
N LEU A 113 -3.11 10.01 -1.34
CA LEU A 113 -3.09 11.15 -0.41
C LEU A 113 -1.83 11.18 0.43
N SER A 114 -1.42 10.03 0.98
CA SER A 114 -0.14 9.89 1.70
C SER A 114 1.02 10.28 0.79
N TRP A 115 0.98 9.91 -0.50
CA TRP A 115 2.03 10.23 -1.45
C TRP A 115 2.07 11.72 -1.82
N ALA A 116 0.93 12.30 -2.17
CA ALA A 116 0.83 13.69 -2.61
C ALA A 116 1.15 14.71 -1.50
N LEU A 117 0.78 14.39 -0.25
CA LEU A 117 0.93 15.29 0.89
C LEU A 117 2.27 15.15 1.62
N ARG A 118 3.18 14.26 1.16
CA ARG A 118 4.51 14.10 1.77
C ARG A 118 5.24 15.44 1.89
N PRO A 119 5.87 15.75 3.04
CA PRO A 119 6.71 16.95 3.17
C PRO A 119 7.97 16.82 2.31
N ALA A 120 8.59 17.96 1.97
CA ALA A 120 9.78 18.01 1.10
C ALA A 120 10.92 17.10 1.58
N SER A 121 11.16 17.03 2.89
CA SER A 121 12.18 16.16 3.51
C SER A 121 11.98 14.65 3.29
N ARG A 122 10.83 14.23 2.75
CA ARG A 122 10.48 12.83 2.43
C ARG A 122 10.25 12.61 0.94
N ARG A 123 10.62 13.58 0.10
CA ARG A 123 10.60 13.47 -1.36
C ARG A 123 12.02 13.27 -1.86
N LEU A 124 12.14 12.60 -3.00
CA LEU A 124 13.42 12.50 -3.68
C LEU A 124 13.79 13.87 -4.23
N GLU A 125 14.87 14.47 -3.73
CA GLU A 125 15.42 15.69 -4.31
C GLU A 125 16.17 15.34 -5.60
N GLY A 126 15.89 16.10 -6.66
CA GLY A 126 16.60 16.15 -7.94
C GLY A 126 17.36 14.90 -8.40
N ILE A 127 16.72 14.05 -9.19
CA ILE A 127 17.43 13.23 -10.20
C ILE A 127 16.85 13.44 -11.61
N TRP A 128 15.88 14.34 -11.77
CA TRP A 128 15.32 14.70 -13.07
C TRP A 128 15.67 16.15 -13.40
N HIS A 129 16.89 16.33 -13.92
CA HIS A 129 17.25 17.51 -14.71
C HIS A 129 17.03 17.25 -16.22
N LEU A 130 16.18 16.30 -16.58
CA LEU A 130 15.80 16.04 -17.97
C LEU A 130 14.71 17.02 -18.40
#